data_AF-A0A067D1U6-F1
#
_entry.id   AF-A0A067D1U6-F1
#
_cell.length_a   1.000
_cell.length_b   1.000
_cell.length_c   1.000
_cell.angle_alpha   90.00
_cell.angle_beta   90.00
_cell.angle_gamma   90.00
#
_symmetry.space_group_name_H-M   'P 1'
#
loop_
_entity.id
_entity.type
_entity.pdbx_description
1 polymer ?
#
loop_
_entity_poly.entity_id
_entity_poly.type
_entity_poly.pdbx_seq_one_letter_code
_entity_poly.pdbx_strand_id
1 'polypeptide(L)'
;MALLDLQRECAALGITESTHDDAGRLQTIASYSRRPFYAKNSKIRHLEEKLALKTTEISAVMRKILSYDHIKRRHETEKTALITVQHQLTHDLCEKTHRLHELHRLEIVASEALNSAQSGLAELKATIAREVRLFETELSHRERWLREKAKFQAFYERQVARWKSLASKTSGQSLIPTMTLKLRMFSCEEAFRRIGLHGDRVDPNEIVMMCRAHEQLRDELQARQASQTEHLTSVKRRIEALRIKLQGNRGRTTRRLIVEDDNDVLVALQKQERLLHKARDQYEFIQQIVHPVKAGIQQIVSQVTSETVNVDSVRAIETALERVEVELSRYINDSSASSKESLTAEVSSSSLKTATLVHSA
;
A
#
# COMPACT_ATOMS: atom_id res chain seq x y z
N MET A 1 -61.60 65.35 11.32
CA MET A 1 -60.74 64.99 10.17
C MET A 1 -61.35 63.86 9.33
N ALA A 2 -61.90 62.79 9.90
CA ALA A 2 -62.40 61.64 9.11
C ALA A 2 -63.66 61.88 8.22
N LEU A 3 -64.55 62.82 8.57
CA LEU A 3 -65.79 63.06 7.79
C LEU A 3 -65.58 63.86 6.49
N LEU A 4 -64.56 64.71 6.45
CA LEU A 4 -64.25 65.53 5.27
C LEU A 4 -63.54 64.72 4.18
N ASP A 5 -62.75 63.72 4.58
CA ASP A 5 -62.10 62.80 3.64
C ASP A 5 -63.13 61.86 2.99
N LEU A 6 -64.11 61.38 3.77
CA LEU A 6 -65.20 60.56 3.23
C LEU A 6 -66.06 61.32 2.20
N GLN A 7 -66.34 62.62 2.45
CA GLN A 7 -67.07 63.46 1.48
C GLN A 7 -66.24 63.74 0.21
N ARG A 8 -64.91 63.87 0.31
CA ARG A 8 -64.04 64.02 -0.87
C ARG A 8 -63.96 62.74 -1.69
N GLU A 9 -63.92 61.58 -1.04
CA GLU A 9 -63.92 60.28 -1.72
C GLU A 9 -65.27 60.01 -2.42
N CYS A 10 -66.40 60.34 -1.79
CA CYS A 10 -67.72 60.26 -2.42
C CYS A 10 -67.87 61.21 -3.63
N ALA A 11 -67.31 62.42 -3.56
CA ALA A 11 -67.29 63.37 -4.67
C ALA A 11 -66.36 62.90 -5.82
N ALA A 12 -65.21 62.29 -5.51
CA ALA A 12 -64.30 61.71 -6.50
C ALA A 12 -64.90 60.49 -7.22
N LEU A 13 -65.82 59.77 -6.57
CA LEU A 13 -66.57 58.65 -7.13
C LEU A 13 -67.85 59.09 -7.87
N GLY A 14 -68.11 60.40 -7.98
CA GLY A 14 -69.28 60.93 -8.69
C GLY A 14 -70.62 60.70 -7.98
N ILE A 15 -70.59 60.39 -6.68
CA ILE A 15 -71.79 60.16 -5.86
C ILE A 15 -72.10 61.48 -5.14
N THR A 16 -72.56 62.46 -5.91
CA THR A 16 -73.20 63.66 -5.35
C THR A 16 -74.70 63.41 -5.28
N GLU A 17 -75.25 63.49 -4.07
CA GLU A 17 -76.70 63.51 -3.84
C GLU A 17 -77.33 64.70 -4.57
N SER A 18 -77.92 64.46 -5.73
CA SER A 18 -78.95 65.32 -6.30
C SER A 18 -79.85 64.54 -7.28
N THR A 19 -80.99 64.12 -6.75
CA THR A 19 -82.34 64.39 -7.30
C THR A 19 -82.51 64.37 -8.82
N HIS A 20 -83.09 63.29 -9.34
CA HIS A 20 -84.30 63.27 -10.19
C HIS A 20 -84.35 61.96 -10.97
N ASP A 21 -84.92 60.88 -10.41
CA ASP A 21 -85.76 59.92 -11.16
C ASP A 21 -86.49 58.89 -10.27
N ASP A 22 -87.06 59.29 -9.14
CA ASP A 22 -87.71 58.33 -8.22
C ASP A 22 -89.14 57.93 -8.65
N ALA A 23 -89.66 58.47 -9.76
CA ALA A 23 -90.94 58.05 -10.33
C ALA A 23 -90.80 56.98 -11.43
N GLY A 24 -89.63 56.84 -12.07
CA GLY A 24 -89.33 55.74 -13.00
C GLY A 24 -88.88 54.44 -12.32
N ARG A 25 -88.40 54.54 -11.06
CA ARG A 25 -87.85 53.40 -10.29
C ARG A 25 -88.88 52.46 -9.67
N LEU A 26 -90.16 52.84 -9.67
CA LEU A 26 -91.27 52.02 -9.18
C LEU A 26 -92.19 51.54 -10.31
N GLN A 27 -91.65 51.23 -11.49
CA GLN A 27 -92.37 50.35 -12.40
C GLN A 27 -92.49 48.97 -11.74
N THR A 28 -93.73 48.49 -11.61
CA THR A 28 -94.03 47.12 -11.23
C THR A 28 -93.31 46.20 -12.22
N ILE A 29 -92.18 45.64 -11.78
CA ILE A 29 -91.48 44.60 -12.53
C ILE A 29 -92.52 43.49 -12.71
N ALA A 30 -92.93 43.25 -13.96
CA ALA A 30 -93.81 42.15 -14.31
C ALA A 30 -93.26 40.92 -13.60
N SER A 31 -94.06 40.34 -12.71
CA SER A 31 -93.64 39.22 -11.89
C SER A 31 -93.45 38.01 -12.80
N TYR A 32 -92.27 37.89 -13.41
CA TYR A 32 -91.85 36.67 -14.06
C TYR A 32 -91.73 35.64 -12.95
N SER A 33 -92.69 34.71 -12.97
CA SER A 33 -92.75 33.56 -12.08
C SER A 33 -91.33 33.01 -11.84
N ARG A 34 -90.93 32.93 -10.57
CA ARG A 34 -89.72 32.21 -10.15
C ARG A 34 -89.85 30.69 -10.34
N ARG A 35 -91.01 30.18 -10.80
CA ARG A 35 -91.10 28.78 -11.24
C ARG A 35 -90.40 28.65 -12.59
N PRO A 36 -89.43 27.73 -12.70
CA PRO A 36 -88.72 27.53 -13.95
C PRO A 36 -89.72 27.15 -15.05
N PHE A 37 -89.76 27.96 -16.10
CA PHE A 37 -90.59 27.72 -17.29
C PHE A 37 -89.83 26.77 -18.22
N TYR A 38 -89.88 25.47 -17.90
CA TYR A 38 -89.31 24.46 -18.77
C TYR A 38 -90.24 24.24 -19.96
N ALA A 39 -89.80 24.60 -21.17
CA ALA A 39 -90.51 24.21 -22.39
C ALA A 39 -90.66 22.68 -22.42
N LYS A 40 -91.82 22.15 -22.85
CA LYS A 40 -92.11 20.69 -22.85
C LYS A 40 -91.07 19.82 -23.58
N ASN A 41 -90.23 20.43 -24.43
CA ASN A 41 -89.16 19.76 -25.19
C ASN A 41 -87.75 20.00 -24.62
N SER A 42 -87.63 20.67 -23.48
CA SER A 42 -86.33 21.01 -22.90
C SER A 42 -85.76 19.79 -22.17
N LYS A 43 -84.67 19.22 -22.70
CA LYS A 43 -83.97 18.04 -22.17
C LYS A 43 -83.15 18.35 -20.92
N ILE A 44 -83.75 19.03 -19.94
CA ILE A 44 -83.03 19.64 -18.81
C ILE A 44 -82.47 18.60 -17.86
N ARG A 45 -83.24 17.55 -17.55
CA ARG A 45 -82.74 16.42 -16.75
C ARG A 45 -81.50 15.77 -17.37
N HIS A 46 -81.49 15.58 -18.68
CA HIS A 46 -80.33 15.04 -19.39
C HIS A 46 -79.11 15.98 -19.34
N LEU A 47 -79.33 17.30 -19.39
CA LEU A 47 -78.24 18.28 -19.23
C LEU A 47 -77.70 18.31 -17.79
N GLU A 48 -78.58 18.19 -16.79
CA GLU A 48 -78.22 18.09 -15.38
C GLU A 48 -77.43 16.82 -15.08
N GLU A 49 -77.84 15.67 -15.61
CA GLU A 49 -77.11 14.40 -15.53
C GLU A 49 -75.73 14.49 -16.20
N LYS A 50 -75.67 15.10 -17.39
CA LYS A 50 -74.40 15.30 -18.11
C LYS A 50 -73.46 16.23 -17.34
N LEU A 51 -73.99 17.28 -16.71
CA LEU A 51 -73.22 18.19 -15.86
C LEU A 51 -72.69 17.43 -14.63
N ALA A 52 -73.55 16.68 -13.93
CA ALA A 52 -73.15 15.87 -12.78
C ALA A 52 -72.03 14.88 -13.15
N LEU A 53 -72.16 14.17 -14.27
CA LEU A 53 -71.14 13.25 -14.76
C LEU A 53 -69.82 13.99 -15.05
N LYS A 54 -69.86 15.16 -15.72
CA LYS A 54 -68.67 15.99 -15.93
C LYS A 54 -68.03 16.48 -14.64
N THR A 55 -68.82 16.83 -13.62
CA THR A 55 -68.28 17.22 -12.30
C THR A 55 -67.55 16.06 -11.62
N THR A 56 -68.06 14.83 -11.74
CA THR A 56 -67.35 13.64 -11.20
C THR A 56 -66.05 13.36 -11.95
N GLU A 57 -66.04 13.51 -13.29
CA GLU A 57 -64.82 13.39 -14.11
C GLU A 57 -63.78 14.44 -13.73
N ILE A 58 -64.19 15.72 -13.60
CA ILE A 58 -63.31 16.82 -13.17
C ILE A 58 -62.72 16.51 -11.80
N SER A 59 -63.54 16.03 -10.86
CA SER A 59 -63.08 15.67 -9.51
C SER A 59 -62.07 14.52 -9.54
N ALA A 60 -62.25 13.54 -10.43
CA ALA A 60 -61.32 12.43 -10.63
C ALA A 60 -59.98 12.90 -11.22
N VAL A 61 -60.03 13.79 -12.22
CA VAL A 61 -58.83 14.42 -12.80
C VAL A 61 -58.09 15.24 -11.75
N MET A 62 -58.79 16.02 -10.94
CA MET A 62 -58.19 16.84 -9.89
C MET A 62 -57.47 15.99 -8.83
N ARG A 63 -58.06 14.87 -8.40
CA ARG A 63 -57.38 13.90 -7.51
C ARG A 63 -56.09 13.34 -8.14
N LYS A 64 -56.13 13.06 -9.44
CA LYS A 64 -54.97 12.55 -10.19
C LYS A 64 -53.85 13.61 -10.28
N ILE A 65 -54.20 14.87 -10.53
CA ILE A 65 -53.25 16.00 -10.52
C ILE A 65 -52.57 16.12 -9.16
N LEU A 66 -53.33 16.11 -8.07
CA LEU A 66 -52.78 16.19 -6.71
C LEU A 66 -51.82 15.04 -6.39
N SER A 67 -52.14 13.83 -6.86
CA SER A 67 -51.25 12.66 -6.73
C SER A 67 -49.95 12.86 -7.50
N TYR A 68 -50.01 13.31 -8.75
CA TYR A 68 -48.82 13.61 -9.54
C TYR A 68 -47.97 14.74 -8.95
N ASP A 69 -48.58 15.77 -8.38
CA ASP A 69 -47.85 16.84 -7.70
C ASP A 69 -47.11 16.34 -6.46
N HIS A 70 -47.69 15.38 -5.73
CA HIS A 70 -47.01 14.76 -4.60
C HIS A 70 -45.82 13.90 -5.06
N ILE A 71 -46.02 13.07 -6.09
CA ILE A 71 -44.97 12.24 -6.68
C ILE A 71 -43.81 13.11 -7.21
N LYS A 72 -44.13 14.20 -7.91
CA LYS A 72 -43.14 15.16 -8.41
C LYS A 72 -42.31 15.76 -7.28
N ARG A 73 -42.96 16.28 -6.23
CA ARG A 73 -42.26 16.85 -5.06
C ARG A 73 -41.35 15.82 -4.39
N ARG A 74 -41.82 14.58 -4.23
CA ARG A 74 -41.00 13.49 -3.70
C ARG A 74 -39.76 13.24 -4.57
N HIS A 75 -39.92 13.12 -5.89
CA HIS A 75 -38.78 12.93 -6.78
C HIS A 75 -37.80 14.10 -6.78
N GLU A 76 -38.28 15.34 -6.63
CA GLU A 76 -37.41 16.51 -6.46
C GLU A 76 -36.58 16.40 -5.18
N THR A 77 -37.17 15.95 -4.06
CA THR A 77 -36.42 15.72 -2.81
C THR A 77 -35.41 14.57 -2.91
N GLU A 78 -35.78 13.48 -3.59
CA GLU A 78 -34.85 12.34 -3.82
C GLU A 78 -33.69 12.78 -4.71
N LYS A 79 -33.97 13.58 -5.75
CA LYS A 79 -32.93 14.12 -6.65
C LYS A 79 -31.95 15.02 -5.92
N THR A 80 -32.42 15.93 -5.06
CA THR A 80 -31.52 16.81 -4.30
C THR A 80 -30.66 16.01 -3.32
N ALA A 81 -31.22 14.99 -2.66
CA ALA A 81 -30.47 14.09 -1.79
C ALA A 81 -29.41 13.28 -2.54
N LEU A 82 -29.71 12.82 -3.76
CA LEU A 82 -28.72 12.12 -4.60
C LEU A 82 -27.58 13.05 -5.02
N ILE A 83 -27.88 14.30 -5.37
CA ILE A 83 -26.86 15.30 -5.76
C ILE A 83 -25.93 15.61 -4.57
N THR A 84 -26.45 15.74 -3.35
CA THR A 84 -25.60 16.00 -2.18
C THR A 84 -24.67 14.83 -1.89
N VAL A 85 -25.17 13.60 -1.96
CA VAL A 85 -24.35 12.38 -1.81
C VAL A 85 -23.30 12.28 -2.93
N GLN A 86 -23.65 12.60 -4.18
CA GLN A 86 -22.71 12.61 -5.29
C GLN A 86 -21.56 13.60 -5.06
N HIS A 87 -21.86 14.82 -4.60
CA HIS A 87 -20.82 15.81 -4.28
C HIS A 87 -19.91 15.33 -3.14
N GLN A 88 -20.46 14.72 -2.09
CA GLN A 88 -19.68 14.14 -0.99
C GLN A 88 -18.74 13.03 -1.49
N LEU A 89 -19.26 12.07 -2.26
CA LEU A 89 -18.45 10.99 -2.82
C LEU A 89 -17.34 11.50 -3.75
N THR A 90 -17.62 12.55 -4.52
CA THR A 90 -16.63 13.17 -5.41
C THR A 90 -15.51 13.84 -4.62
N HIS A 91 -15.86 14.52 -3.53
CA HIS A 91 -14.90 15.12 -2.61
C HIS A 91 -14.02 14.06 -1.95
N ASP A 92 -14.64 13.01 -1.39
CA ASP A 92 -13.91 11.91 -0.76
C ASP A 92 -12.97 11.21 -1.75
N LEU A 93 -13.40 11.00 -3.00
CA LEU A 93 -12.57 10.43 -4.04
C LEU A 93 -11.34 11.31 -4.32
N CYS A 94 -11.52 12.64 -4.39
CA CYS A 94 -10.42 13.58 -4.56
C CYS A 94 -9.42 13.49 -3.40
N GLU A 95 -9.90 13.48 -2.15
CA GLU A 95 -9.03 13.35 -0.97
C GLU A 95 -8.26 12.03 -0.95
N LYS A 96 -8.94 10.90 -1.24
CA LYS A 96 -8.30 9.59 -1.30
C LYS A 96 -7.26 9.53 -2.41
N THR A 97 -7.56 10.12 -3.57
CA THR A 97 -6.61 10.21 -4.68
C THR A 97 -5.39 11.03 -4.29
N HIS A 98 -5.56 12.19 -3.66
CA HIS A 98 -4.45 13.00 -3.16
C HIS A 98 -3.60 12.21 -2.14
N ARG A 99 -4.26 11.50 -1.21
CA ARG A 99 -3.56 10.69 -0.21
C ARG A 99 -2.74 9.56 -0.83
N LEU A 100 -3.26 8.89 -1.87
CA LEU A 100 -2.52 7.87 -2.60
C LEU A 100 -1.26 8.43 -3.27
N HIS A 101 -1.34 9.60 -3.88
CA HIS A 101 -0.17 10.25 -4.48
C HIS A 101 0.90 10.59 -3.43
N GLU A 102 0.50 11.11 -2.26
CA GLU A 102 1.47 11.40 -1.19
C GLU A 102 2.09 10.13 -0.61
N LEU A 103 1.31 9.05 -0.45
CA LEU A 103 1.86 7.76 -0.02
C LEU A 103 2.86 7.20 -1.02
N HIS A 104 2.57 7.29 -2.32
CA HIS A 104 3.50 6.87 -3.36
C HIS A 104 4.79 7.72 -3.35
N ARG A 105 4.68 9.04 -3.12
CA ARG A 105 5.84 9.91 -2.94
C ARG A 105 6.71 9.46 -1.76
N LEU A 106 6.09 9.12 -0.64
CA LEU A 106 6.80 8.61 0.55
C LEU A 106 7.45 7.25 0.31
N GLU A 107 6.80 6.36 -0.45
CA GLU A 107 7.34 5.07 -0.86
C GLU A 107 8.63 5.23 -1.69
N ILE A 108 8.63 6.16 -2.65
CA ILE A 108 9.82 6.47 -3.45
C ILE A 108 10.96 6.94 -2.54
N VAL A 109 10.70 7.91 -1.64
CA VAL A 109 11.71 8.43 -0.72
C VAL A 109 12.26 7.34 0.21
N ALA A 110 11.40 6.46 0.73
CA ALA A 110 11.83 5.34 1.55
C ALA A 110 12.70 4.35 0.77
N SER A 111 12.35 4.08 -0.49
CA SER A 111 13.11 3.20 -1.38
C SER A 111 14.49 3.78 -1.71
N GLU A 112 14.57 5.08 -2.00
CA GLU A 112 15.83 5.79 -2.22
C GLU A 112 16.73 5.75 -0.97
N ALA A 113 16.16 5.98 0.22
CA ALA A 113 16.90 5.90 1.48
C ALA A 113 17.42 4.49 1.75
N LEU A 114 16.62 3.46 1.45
CA LEU A 114 17.05 2.06 1.55
C LEU A 114 18.19 1.76 0.60
N ASN A 115 18.09 2.17 -0.67
CA ASN A 115 19.13 1.97 -1.67
C ASN A 115 20.43 2.67 -1.28
N SER A 116 20.35 3.90 -0.77
CA SER A 116 21.51 4.64 -0.26
C SER A 116 22.18 3.90 0.91
N ALA A 117 21.39 3.41 1.86
CA ALA A 117 21.91 2.63 2.99
C ALA A 117 22.56 1.30 2.54
N GLN A 118 21.96 0.60 1.57
CA GLN A 118 22.52 -0.63 1.00
C GLN A 118 23.84 -0.37 0.27
N SER A 119 23.93 0.71 -0.51
CA SER A 119 25.17 1.12 -1.16
C SER A 119 26.26 1.42 -0.14
N GLY A 120 25.96 2.21 0.89
CA GLY A 120 26.90 2.51 1.96
C GLY A 120 27.39 1.27 2.72
N LEU A 121 26.49 0.29 2.95
CA LEU A 121 26.87 -0.99 3.54
C LEU A 121 27.81 -1.80 2.64
N ALA A 122 27.57 -1.81 1.33
CA ALA A 122 28.44 -2.49 0.36
C ALA A 122 29.85 -1.87 0.33
N GLU A 123 29.93 -0.54 0.32
CA GLU A 123 31.21 0.20 0.39
C GLU A 123 31.96 -0.07 1.69
N LEU A 124 31.26 -0.10 2.82
CA LEU A 124 31.85 -0.42 4.11
C LEU A 124 32.42 -1.85 4.13
N LYS A 125 31.66 -2.83 3.62
CA LYS A 125 32.13 -4.21 3.47
C LYS A 125 33.37 -4.30 2.60
N ALA A 126 33.40 -3.59 1.46
CA ALA A 126 34.55 -3.55 0.58
C ALA A 126 35.78 -2.91 1.25
N THR A 127 35.57 -1.89 2.08
CA THR A 127 36.64 -1.22 2.83
C THR A 127 37.21 -2.13 3.92
N ILE A 128 36.36 -2.76 4.72
CA ILE A 128 36.78 -3.75 5.72
C ILE A 128 37.55 -4.90 5.05
N ALA A 129 37.07 -5.42 3.92
CA ALA A 129 37.77 -6.48 3.21
C ALA A 129 39.16 -6.06 2.71
N ARG A 130 39.33 -4.80 2.29
CA ARG A 130 40.65 -4.26 1.92
C ARG A 130 41.56 -4.14 3.14
N GLU A 131 41.06 -3.64 4.27
CA GLU A 131 41.82 -3.53 5.52
C GLU A 131 42.26 -4.90 6.06
N VAL A 132 41.37 -5.89 6.04
CA VAL A 132 41.70 -7.27 6.45
C VAL A 132 42.87 -7.80 5.62
N ARG A 133 42.83 -7.65 4.28
CA ARG A 133 43.94 -8.07 3.41
C ARG A 133 45.25 -7.36 3.72
N LEU A 134 45.21 -6.06 4.04
CA LEU A 134 46.40 -5.30 4.44
C LEU A 134 46.98 -5.81 5.76
N PHE A 135 46.14 -6.12 6.74
CA PHE A 135 46.62 -6.69 8.01
C PHE A 135 47.16 -8.10 7.86
N GLU A 136 46.54 -8.94 7.01
CA GLU A 136 47.06 -10.28 6.70
C GLU A 136 48.46 -10.23 6.07
N THR A 137 48.70 -9.31 5.12
CA THR A 137 50.03 -9.15 4.52
C THR A 137 51.04 -8.61 5.54
N GLU A 138 50.65 -7.64 6.36
CA GLU A 138 51.52 -7.09 7.41
C GLU A 138 51.91 -8.15 8.46
N LEU A 139 50.95 -8.97 8.89
CA LEU A 139 51.19 -10.10 9.80
C LEU A 139 52.17 -11.10 9.17
N SER A 140 51.97 -11.48 7.90
CA SER A 140 52.89 -12.36 7.16
C SER A 140 54.32 -11.79 7.11
N HIS A 141 54.47 -10.49 6.87
CA HIS A 141 55.77 -9.81 6.91
C HIS A 141 56.40 -9.84 8.31
N ARG A 142 55.62 -9.59 9.37
CA ARG A 142 56.10 -9.67 10.76
C ARG A 142 56.53 -11.07 11.15
N GLU A 143 55.77 -12.10 10.76
CA GLU A 143 56.15 -13.49 10.99
C GLU A 143 57.44 -13.87 10.27
N ARG A 144 57.61 -13.42 9.02
CA ARG A 144 58.86 -13.62 8.27
C ARG A 144 60.03 -12.92 8.96
N TRP A 145 59.83 -11.70 9.43
CA TRP A 145 60.84 -10.96 10.19
C TRP A 145 61.21 -11.67 11.48
N LEU A 146 60.24 -12.17 12.25
CA LEU A 146 60.51 -12.94 13.47
C LEU A 146 61.32 -14.21 13.18
N ARG A 147 61.02 -14.91 12.08
CA ARG A 147 61.80 -16.07 11.63
C ARG A 147 63.25 -15.70 11.30
N GLU A 148 63.47 -14.62 10.55
CA GLU A 148 64.84 -14.16 10.23
C GLU A 148 65.59 -13.67 11.48
N LYS A 149 64.92 -12.94 12.38
CA LYS A 149 65.48 -12.52 13.66
C LYS A 149 65.92 -13.73 14.50
N ALA A 150 65.11 -14.77 14.58
CA ALA A 150 65.45 -16.00 15.29
C ALA A 150 66.68 -16.71 14.67
N LYS A 151 66.75 -16.79 13.33
CA LYS A 151 67.93 -17.33 12.62
C LYS A 151 69.18 -16.52 12.92
N PHE A 152 69.10 -15.19 12.89
CA PHE A 152 70.21 -14.31 13.20
C PHE A 152 70.68 -14.48 14.65
N GLN A 153 69.74 -14.56 15.59
CA GLN A 153 70.04 -14.75 17.01
C GLN A 153 70.73 -16.11 17.25
N ALA A 154 70.24 -17.19 16.63
CA ALA A 154 70.88 -18.50 16.69
C ALA A 154 72.28 -18.53 16.03
N PHE A 155 72.50 -17.74 14.97
CA PHE A 155 73.82 -17.55 14.38
C PHE A 155 74.76 -16.81 15.34
N TYR A 156 74.28 -15.71 15.94
CA TYR A 156 75.04 -14.91 16.89
C TYR A 156 75.43 -15.72 18.13
N GLU A 157 74.51 -16.48 18.71
CA GLU A 157 74.79 -17.40 19.83
C GLU A 157 75.85 -18.43 19.47
N ARG A 158 75.79 -19.02 18.27
CA ARG A 158 76.84 -19.91 17.74
C ARG A 158 78.19 -19.22 17.61
N GLN A 159 78.23 -17.94 17.21
CA GLN A 159 79.47 -17.17 17.18
C GLN A 159 79.99 -16.97 18.61
N VAL A 160 79.18 -16.42 19.52
CA VAL A 160 79.59 -16.21 20.92
C VAL A 160 80.11 -17.51 21.56
N ALA A 161 79.44 -18.64 21.35
CA ALA A 161 79.89 -19.94 21.84
C ALA A 161 81.24 -20.37 21.25
N ARG A 162 81.44 -20.16 19.93
CA ARG A 162 82.72 -20.44 19.24
C ARG A 162 83.86 -19.61 19.82
N TRP A 163 83.64 -18.31 20.01
CA TRP A 163 84.61 -17.37 20.59
C TRP A 163 84.94 -17.74 22.04
N LYS A 164 83.94 -18.09 22.85
CA LYS A 164 84.15 -18.62 24.20
C LYS A 164 84.98 -19.91 24.20
N SER A 165 84.72 -20.83 23.26
CA SER A 165 85.51 -22.07 23.15
C SER A 165 86.96 -21.80 22.73
N LEU A 166 87.19 -20.82 21.83
CA LEU A 166 88.52 -20.40 21.41
C LEU A 166 89.29 -19.78 22.59
N ALA A 167 88.63 -18.89 23.34
CA ALA A 167 89.16 -18.27 24.56
C ALA A 167 89.51 -19.31 25.64
N SER A 168 88.75 -20.40 25.75
CA SER A 168 89.05 -21.50 26.68
C SER A 168 90.20 -22.41 26.23
N LYS A 169 90.47 -22.50 24.91
CA LYS A 169 91.62 -23.23 24.35
C LYS A 169 92.92 -22.42 24.44
N THR A 170 92.82 -21.09 24.44
CA THR A 170 93.91 -20.19 24.83
C THR A 170 93.90 -20.00 26.35
N SER A 171 94.29 -21.04 27.09
CA SER A 171 94.50 -20.92 28.53
C SER A 171 95.59 -19.88 28.80
N GLY A 172 95.19 -18.73 29.34
CA GLY A 172 96.12 -17.80 29.97
C GLY A 172 95.91 -16.31 29.73
N GLN A 173 94.69 -15.79 29.60
CA GLN A 173 94.35 -14.44 30.13
C GLN A 173 92.85 -14.15 29.97
N SER A 174 92.17 -14.15 31.11
CA SER A 174 90.80 -13.66 31.26
C SER A 174 90.83 -12.14 31.40
N LEU A 175 90.33 -11.43 30.40
CA LEU A 175 89.96 -10.02 30.53
C LEU A 175 88.54 -9.87 30.01
N ILE A 176 87.59 -9.77 30.95
CA ILE A 176 86.28 -9.20 30.71
C ILE A 176 86.43 -7.69 30.97
N PRO A 177 86.36 -6.79 29.97
CA PRO A 177 86.39 -5.36 30.23
C PRO A 177 84.96 -4.82 30.29
N THR A 178 84.60 -4.32 31.46
CA THR A 178 83.50 -3.36 31.66
C THR A 178 83.80 -2.13 30.80
N MET A 179 83.19 -2.04 29.61
CA MET A 179 83.51 -1.01 28.62
C MET A 179 82.74 0.29 28.86
N THR A 180 83.47 1.31 29.29
CA THR A 180 83.08 2.73 29.25
C THR A 180 82.81 3.17 27.80
N LEU A 181 81.81 4.04 27.63
CA LEU A 181 81.22 4.49 26.34
C LEU A 181 82.22 4.91 25.24
N LYS A 182 83.45 5.32 25.57
CA LYS A 182 84.50 5.65 24.59
C LYS A 182 85.18 4.43 23.95
N LEU A 183 85.29 3.30 24.66
CA LEU A 183 85.79 2.05 24.07
C LEU A 183 84.72 1.31 23.25
N ARG A 184 83.44 1.64 23.42
CA ARG A 184 82.35 1.07 22.61
C ARG A 184 82.45 1.48 21.14
N MET A 185 82.89 2.70 20.84
CA MET A 185 83.07 3.16 19.45
C MET A 185 84.26 2.48 18.77
N PHE A 186 85.41 2.37 19.45
CA PHE A 186 86.57 1.63 18.94
C PHE A 186 86.28 0.12 18.78
N SER A 187 85.55 -0.47 19.73
CA SER A 187 85.10 -1.86 19.62
C SER A 187 84.10 -2.10 18.49
N CYS A 188 83.24 -1.12 18.16
CA CYS A 188 82.37 -1.22 16.99
C CYS A 188 83.19 -1.16 15.70
N GLU A 189 84.16 -0.25 15.62
CA GLU A 189 85.05 -0.09 14.45
C GLU A 189 85.92 -1.35 14.20
N GLU A 190 86.43 -1.97 15.27
CA GLU A 190 87.12 -3.26 15.20
C GLU A 190 86.19 -4.45 14.96
N ALA A 191 84.94 -4.41 15.44
CA ALA A 191 83.93 -5.41 15.12
C ALA A 191 83.50 -5.34 13.64
N PHE A 192 83.35 -4.14 13.06
CA PHE A 192 83.10 -3.94 11.63
C PHE A 192 84.29 -4.43 10.78
N ARG A 193 85.53 -4.17 11.20
CA ARG A 193 86.74 -4.74 10.60
C ARG A 193 86.76 -6.28 10.64
N ARG A 194 86.37 -6.90 11.75
CA ARG A 194 86.34 -8.38 11.92
C ARG A 194 85.19 -9.08 11.18
N ILE A 195 84.11 -8.37 10.84
CA ILE A 195 82.99 -8.86 10.00
C ILE A 195 83.33 -8.74 8.49
N GLY A 196 84.49 -8.18 8.14
CA GLY A 196 84.97 -8.06 6.77
C GLY A 196 84.49 -6.82 6.03
N LEU A 197 83.84 -5.87 6.73
CA LEU A 197 83.46 -4.58 6.15
C LEU A 197 84.67 -3.66 6.21
N HIS A 198 85.44 -3.66 5.12
CA HIS A 198 86.58 -2.76 4.92
C HIS A 198 86.05 -1.34 4.69
N GLY A 199 86.84 -0.33 5.07
CA GLY A 199 86.46 1.09 5.05
C GLY A 199 85.97 1.66 3.71
N ASP A 200 86.00 0.89 2.63
CA ASP A 200 85.44 1.24 1.32
C ASP A 200 83.97 0.83 1.13
N ARG A 201 83.36 0.06 2.03
CA ARG A 201 81.99 -0.49 1.83
C ARG A 201 80.92 0.03 2.79
N VAL A 202 81.30 0.68 3.88
CA VAL A 202 80.35 1.26 4.84
C VAL A 202 80.95 2.56 5.35
N ASP A 203 80.43 3.68 4.86
CA ASP A 203 80.82 5.01 5.29
C ASP A 203 80.16 5.33 6.64
N PRO A 204 80.92 5.60 7.72
CA PRO A 204 80.37 6.01 9.00
C PRO A 204 79.49 7.26 8.89
N ASN A 205 79.80 8.17 7.96
CA ASN A 205 78.95 9.34 7.71
C ASN A 205 77.60 8.95 7.10
N GLU A 206 77.56 7.94 6.22
CA GLU A 206 76.32 7.42 5.64
C GLU A 206 75.43 6.77 6.71
N ILE A 207 76.02 6.04 7.66
CA ILE A 207 75.27 5.48 8.80
C ILE A 207 74.71 6.59 9.69
N VAL A 208 75.51 7.61 10.02
CA VAL A 208 75.05 8.74 10.84
C VAL A 208 73.93 9.51 10.11
N MET A 209 74.04 9.69 8.81
CA MET A 209 72.99 10.28 7.97
C MET A 209 71.72 9.43 7.95
N MET A 210 71.86 8.10 7.86
CA MET A 210 70.71 7.19 7.89
C MET A 210 70.02 7.17 9.26
N CYS A 211 70.79 7.20 10.36
CA CYS A 211 70.25 7.32 11.70
C CYS A 211 69.51 8.65 11.90
N ARG A 212 70.05 9.76 11.40
CA ARG A 212 69.36 11.06 11.41
C ARG A 212 68.10 11.06 10.55
N ALA A 213 68.13 10.43 9.39
CA ALA A 213 66.94 10.27 8.55
C ALA A 213 65.86 9.43 9.24
N HIS A 214 66.24 8.39 9.97
CA HIS A 214 65.31 7.60 10.79
C HIS A 214 64.75 8.38 11.98
N GLU A 215 65.55 9.23 12.63
CA GLU A 215 65.07 10.14 13.67
C GLU A 215 64.09 11.17 13.11
N GLN A 216 64.40 11.78 11.96
CA GLN A 216 63.49 12.69 11.27
C GLN A 216 62.18 12.01 10.88
N LEU A 217 62.23 10.79 10.32
CA LEU A 217 61.05 10.02 9.95
C LEU A 217 60.20 9.67 11.19
N ARG A 218 60.84 9.35 12.31
CA ARG A 218 60.15 9.07 13.58
C ARG A 218 59.43 10.33 14.08
N ASP A 219 60.09 11.48 14.04
CA ASP A 219 59.54 12.74 14.51
C ASP A 219 58.38 13.20 13.59
N GLU A 220 58.49 13.02 12.27
CA GLU A 220 57.39 13.24 11.30
C GLU A 220 56.20 12.31 11.54
N LEU A 221 56.45 11.02 11.85
CA LEU A 221 55.41 10.07 12.18
C LEU A 221 54.70 10.42 13.49
N GLN A 222 55.45 10.87 14.51
CA GLN A 222 54.87 11.36 15.76
C GLN A 222 54.03 12.62 15.53
N ALA A 223 54.49 13.56 14.69
CA ALA A 223 53.71 14.75 14.33
C ALA A 223 52.42 14.39 13.57
N ARG A 224 52.47 13.44 12.63
CA ARG A 224 51.28 12.93 11.93
C ARG A 224 50.33 12.22 12.87
N GLN A 225 50.84 11.42 13.81
CA GLN A 225 50.02 10.76 14.82
C GLN A 225 49.32 11.80 15.71
N ALA A 226 50.03 12.84 16.16
CA ALA A 226 49.44 13.94 16.92
C ALA A 226 48.31 14.64 16.14
N SER A 227 48.56 14.99 14.87
CA SER A 227 47.55 15.61 14.00
C SER A 227 46.32 14.72 13.79
N GLN A 228 46.51 13.41 13.58
CA GLN A 228 45.40 12.45 13.46
C GLN A 228 44.60 12.32 14.76
N THR A 229 45.27 12.29 15.91
CA THR A 229 44.59 12.26 17.21
C THR A 229 43.77 13.53 17.43
N GLU A 230 44.31 14.70 17.06
CA GLU A 230 43.58 15.97 17.13
C GLU A 230 42.34 15.95 16.22
N HIS A 231 42.49 15.50 14.97
CA HIS A 231 41.37 15.34 14.04
C HIS A 231 40.30 14.39 14.59
N LEU A 232 40.69 13.24 15.16
CA LEU A 232 39.76 12.32 15.80
C LEU A 232 39.04 12.95 16.99
N THR A 233 39.73 13.73 17.84
CA THR A 233 39.08 14.43 18.95
C THR A 233 38.09 15.49 18.46
N SER A 234 38.41 16.19 17.37
CA SER A 234 37.53 17.18 16.72
C SER A 234 36.27 16.52 16.15
N VAL A 235 36.43 15.40 15.42
CA VAL A 235 35.31 14.62 14.88
C VAL A 235 34.44 14.06 16.00
N LYS A 236 35.04 13.51 17.07
CA LYS A 236 34.29 13.04 18.25
C LYS A 236 33.49 14.17 18.89
N ARG A 237 34.08 15.36 19.06
CA ARG A 237 33.37 16.56 19.55
C ARG A 237 32.21 16.94 18.63
N ARG A 238 32.39 16.88 17.31
CA ARG A 238 31.34 17.20 16.33
C ARG A 238 30.20 16.18 16.37
N ILE A 239 30.52 14.89 16.49
CA ILE A 239 29.52 13.82 16.66
C ILE A 239 28.73 14.04 17.95
N GLU A 240 29.40 14.38 19.05
CA GLU A 240 28.74 14.62 20.33
C GLU A 240 27.83 15.86 20.28
N ALA A 241 28.30 16.95 19.66
CA ALA A 241 27.47 18.13 19.41
C ALA A 241 26.24 17.82 18.54
N LEU A 242 26.38 16.96 17.53
CA LEU A 242 25.26 16.49 16.71
C LEU A 242 24.31 15.59 17.51
N ARG A 243 24.82 14.70 18.36
CA ARG A 243 24.01 13.87 19.26
C ARG A 243 23.18 14.72 20.24
N ILE A 244 23.80 15.73 20.85
CA ILE A 244 23.12 16.67 21.74
C ILE A 244 22.05 17.46 20.96
N LYS A 245 22.33 17.91 19.73
CA LYS A 245 21.31 18.56 18.88
C LYS A 245 20.17 17.61 18.50
N LEU A 246 20.47 16.34 18.24
CA LEU A 246 19.45 15.34 17.88
C LEU A 246 18.57 14.98 19.09
N GLN A 247 19.16 14.85 20.28
CA GLN A 247 18.44 14.65 21.55
C GLN A 247 17.67 15.92 21.99
N GLY A 248 18.25 17.11 21.78
CA GLY A 248 17.61 18.39 22.06
C GLY A 248 16.44 18.71 21.11
N ASN A 249 16.56 18.36 19.83
CA ASN A 249 15.44 18.43 18.89
C ASN A 249 14.33 17.43 19.26
N ARG A 250 14.69 16.22 19.69
CA ARG A 250 13.73 15.25 20.28
C ARG A 250 13.08 15.72 21.59
N GLY A 251 13.52 16.83 22.19
CA GLY A 251 12.88 17.43 23.37
C GLY A 251 12.06 18.70 23.07
N ARG A 252 12.25 19.34 21.91
CA ARG A 252 11.61 20.62 21.57
C ARG A 252 10.53 20.52 20.48
N THR A 253 10.58 19.55 19.57
CA THR A 253 9.54 19.37 18.54
C THR A 253 8.45 18.35 18.90
N THR A 254 8.60 17.60 20.00
CA THR A 254 7.69 16.51 20.42
C THR A 254 6.92 16.81 21.70
N ARG A 255 7.12 17.96 22.36
CA ARG A 255 6.42 18.33 23.60
C ARG A 255 5.07 19.04 23.42
N ARG A 256 4.54 19.15 22.20
CA ARG A 256 3.21 19.75 21.97
C ARG A 256 2.16 18.84 21.32
N LEU A 257 2.49 17.61 20.90
CA LEU A 257 1.56 16.83 20.07
C LEU A 257 1.49 15.31 20.33
N ILE A 258 2.19 14.71 21.31
CA ILE A 258 2.32 13.22 21.37
C ILE A 258 1.69 12.56 22.62
N VAL A 259 1.08 13.30 23.55
CA VAL A 259 0.53 12.65 24.77
C VAL A 259 -0.92 12.13 24.58
N GLU A 260 -1.63 12.51 23.51
CA GLU A 260 -3.00 12.03 23.26
C GLU A 260 -3.11 10.94 22.17
N ASP A 261 -2.16 10.82 21.25
CA ASP A 261 -2.33 10.01 20.03
C ASP A 261 -1.92 8.53 20.11
N ASP A 262 -1.07 8.10 21.05
CA ASP A 262 -0.64 6.68 21.07
C ASP A 262 -1.80 5.73 21.41
N ASN A 263 -2.76 6.17 22.22
CA ASN A 263 -3.98 5.42 22.49
C ASN A 263 -4.96 5.44 21.30
N ASP A 264 -5.10 6.57 20.61
CA ASP A 264 -6.01 6.69 19.48
C ASP A 264 -5.52 5.91 18.25
N VAL A 265 -4.20 5.86 18.04
CA VAL A 265 -3.57 5.02 17.00
C VAL A 265 -3.73 3.53 17.33
N LEU A 266 -3.55 3.12 18.59
CA LEU A 266 -3.79 1.75 19.02
C LEU A 266 -5.26 1.35 18.89
N VAL A 267 -6.19 2.24 19.25
CA VAL A 267 -7.64 2.01 19.10
C VAL A 267 -8.04 1.94 17.62
N ALA A 268 -7.45 2.79 16.77
CA ALA A 268 -7.68 2.77 15.33
C ALA A 268 -7.16 1.47 14.70
N LEU A 269 -5.97 0.99 15.10
CA LEU A 269 -5.41 -0.29 14.66
C LEU A 269 -6.30 -1.46 15.10
N GLN A 270 -6.72 -1.51 16.36
CA GLN A 270 -7.64 -2.56 16.84
C GLN A 270 -8.99 -2.54 16.12
N LYS A 271 -9.51 -1.36 15.78
CA LYS A 271 -10.74 -1.23 14.99
C LYS A 271 -10.54 -1.78 13.58
N GLN A 272 -9.41 -1.47 12.95
CA GLN A 272 -9.06 -1.97 11.63
C GLN A 272 -8.89 -3.51 11.64
N GLU A 273 -8.22 -4.05 12.66
CA GLU A 273 -8.05 -5.51 12.84
C GLU A 273 -9.37 -6.25 13.01
N ARG A 274 -10.33 -5.67 13.76
CA ARG A 274 -11.68 -6.23 13.91
C ARG A 274 -12.46 -6.21 12.59
N LEU A 275 -12.32 -5.15 11.79
CA LEU A 275 -12.94 -5.08 10.46
C LEU A 275 -12.33 -6.12 9.52
N LEU A 276 -11.01 -6.31 9.57
CA LEU A 276 -10.31 -7.35 8.81
C LEU A 276 -10.74 -8.76 9.22
N HIS A 277 -10.89 -9.02 10.52
CA HIS A 277 -11.40 -10.31 11.01
C HIS A 277 -12.82 -10.57 10.51
N LYS A 278 -13.73 -9.58 10.60
CA LYS A 278 -15.09 -9.73 10.07
C LYS A 278 -15.11 -9.99 8.56
N ALA A 279 -14.27 -9.29 7.79
CA ALA A 279 -14.16 -9.51 6.36
C ALA A 279 -13.60 -10.92 6.04
N ARG A 280 -12.64 -11.40 6.84
CA ARG A 280 -12.11 -12.76 6.75
C ARG A 280 -13.17 -13.81 7.05
N ASP A 281 -13.95 -13.63 8.13
CA ASP A 281 -15.03 -14.54 8.50
C ASP A 281 -16.12 -14.59 7.40
N GLN A 282 -16.47 -13.44 6.84
CA GLN A 282 -17.40 -13.36 5.70
C GLN A 282 -16.85 -14.06 4.46
N TYR A 283 -15.56 -13.89 4.16
CA TYR A 283 -14.91 -14.57 3.05
C TYR A 283 -14.87 -16.09 3.27
N GLU A 284 -14.55 -16.53 4.48
CA GLU A 284 -14.53 -17.95 4.84
C GLU A 284 -15.92 -18.57 4.75
N PHE A 285 -16.96 -17.87 5.21
CA PHE A 285 -18.36 -18.28 5.04
C PHE A 285 -18.75 -18.40 3.56
N ILE A 286 -18.39 -17.42 2.73
CA ILE A 286 -18.65 -17.49 1.29
C ILE A 286 -17.89 -18.67 0.66
N GLN A 287 -16.64 -18.92 1.06
CA GLN A 287 -15.86 -20.05 0.56
C GLN A 287 -16.48 -21.40 0.95
N GLN A 288 -17.01 -21.53 2.18
CA GLN A 288 -17.74 -22.73 2.62
C GLN A 288 -18.98 -23.01 1.77
N ILE A 289 -19.65 -21.97 1.24
CA ILE A 289 -20.80 -22.12 0.34
C ILE A 289 -20.36 -22.38 -1.10
N VAL A 290 -19.35 -21.66 -1.58
CA VAL A 290 -18.91 -21.72 -2.97
C VAL A 290 -18.21 -23.03 -3.28
N HIS A 291 -17.43 -23.60 -2.36
CA HIS A 291 -16.64 -24.80 -2.62
C HIS A 291 -17.50 -26.04 -2.96
N PRO A 292 -18.59 -26.36 -2.23
CA PRO A 292 -19.52 -27.42 -2.61
C PRO A 292 -20.20 -27.18 -3.96
N VAL A 293 -20.55 -25.92 -4.27
CA VAL A 293 -21.17 -25.56 -5.56
C VAL A 293 -20.18 -25.79 -6.71
N LYS A 294 -18.93 -25.37 -6.54
CA LYS A 294 -17.85 -25.62 -7.51
C LYS A 294 -17.65 -27.12 -7.74
N ALA A 295 -17.56 -27.91 -6.66
CA ALA A 295 -17.44 -29.36 -6.74
C ALA A 295 -18.65 -30.00 -7.46
N GLY A 296 -19.87 -29.54 -7.17
CA GLY A 296 -21.09 -30.02 -7.82
C GLY A 296 -21.12 -29.72 -9.32
N ILE A 297 -20.76 -28.51 -9.73
CA ILE A 297 -20.66 -28.13 -11.15
C ILE A 297 -19.62 -29.01 -11.86
N GLN A 298 -18.46 -29.21 -11.25
CA GLN A 298 -17.41 -30.04 -11.81
C GLN A 298 -17.86 -31.51 -11.96
N GLN A 299 -18.61 -32.02 -11.00
CA GLN A 299 -19.18 -33.37 -11.06
C GLN A 299 -20.23 -33.49 -12.17
N ILE A 300 -21.16 -32.54 -12.29
CA ILE A 300 -22.20 -32.55 -13.34
C ILE A 300 -21.56 -32.53 -14.72
N VAL A 301 -20.60 -31.61 -14.94
CA VAL A 301 -19.92 -31.54 -16.24
C VAL A 301 -19.15 -32.81 -16.51
N SER A 302 -18.38 -33.31 -15.54
CA SER A 302 -17.62 -34.57 -15.71
C SER A 302 -18.51 -35.76 -16.01
N GLN A 303 -19.72 -35.84 -15.44
CA GLN A 303 -20.63 -36.96 -15.64
C GLN A 303 -21.36 -36.90 -16.99
N VAL A 304 -21.70 -35.70 -17.47
CA VAL A 304 -22.49 -35.53 -18.69
C VAL A 304 -21.60 -35.44 -19.93
N THR A 305 -20.48 -34.70 -19.87
CA THR A 305 -19.64 -34.43 -21.04
C THR A 305 -18.27 -35.13 -20.99
N SER A 306 -17.90 -35.76 -19.87
CA SER A 306 -16.57 -36.36 -19.63
C SER A 306 -15.41 -35.35 -19.69
N GLU A 307 -15.69 -34.04 -19.65
CA GLU A 307 -14.69 -32.97 -19.69
C GLU A 307 -14.43 -32.38 -18.30
N THR A 308 -13.20 -31.90 -18.06
CA THR A 308 -12.84 -31.16 -16.84
C THR A 308 -12.93 -29.66 -17.06
N VAL A 309 -13.57 -28.93 -16.15
CA VAL A 309 -13.79 -27.47 -16.25
C VAL A 309 -12.94 -26.72 -15.23
N ASN A 310 -12.40 -25.58 -15.65
CA ASN A 310 -11.79 -24.63 -14.72
C ASN A 310 -12.88 -23.90 -13.91
N VAL A 311 -13.09 -24.34 -12.66
CA VAL A 311 -14.15 -23.85 -11.78
C VAL A 311 -13.85 -22.49 -11.12
N ASP A 312 -12.70 -21.89 -11.43
CA ASP A 312 -12.33 -20.54 -10.98
C ASP A 312 -12.67 -19.46 -12.02
N SER A 313 -13.04 -19.86 -13.25
CA SER A 313 -13.47 -18.95 -14.31
C SER A 313 -14.97 -19.08 -14.56
N VAL A 314 -15.72 -18.03 -14.26
CA VAL A 314 -17.18 -17.97 -14.50
C VAL A 314 -17.51 -18.24 -15.97
N ARG A 315 -16.73 -17.68 -16.90
CA ARG A 315 -16.92 -17.92 -18.34
C ARG A 315 -16.70 -19.37 -18.74
N ALA A 316 -15.75 -20.07 -18.10
CA ALA A 316 -15.50 -21.47 -18.37
C ALA A 316 -16.63 -22.35 -17.84
N ILE A 317 -17.21 -22.00 -16.69
CA ILE A 317 -18.39 -22.64 -16.12
C ILE A 317 -19.61 -22.46 -17.04
N GLU A 318 -19.88 -21.23 -17.49
CA GLU A 318 -20.99 -20.91 -18.39
C GLU A 318 -20.91 -21.73 -19.69
N THR A 319 -19.76 -21.69 -20.36
CA THR A 319 -19.55 -22.44 -21.62
C THR A 319 -19.71 -23.95 -21.41
N ALA A 320 -19.29 -24.48 -20.26
CA ALA A 320 -19.41 -25.90 -19.96
C ALA A 320 -20.84 -26.32 -19.63
N LEU A 321 -21.58 -25.48 -18.91
CA LEU A 321 -22.99 -25.73 -18.60
C LEU A 321 -23.87 -25.66 -19.84
N GLU A 322 -23.59 -24.76 -20.80
CA GLU A 322 -24.25 -24.74 -22.11
C GLU A 322 -24.06 -26.08 -22.86
N ARG A 323 -22.86 -26.67 -22.80
CA ARG A 323 -22.61 -27.99 -23.40
C ARG A 323 -23.32 -29.11 -22.67
N VAL A 324 -23.35 -29.07 -21.33
CA VAL A 324 -24.12 -30.01 -20.51
C VAL A 324 -25.60 -29.96 -20.88
N GLU A 325 -26.16 -28.76 -21.08
CA GLU A 325 -27.56 -28.57 -21.48
C GLU A 325 -27.85 -29.21 -22.85
N VAL A 326 -26.95 -29.03 -23.81
CA VAL A 326 -27.07 -29.64 -25.15
C VAL A 326 -27.02 -31.17 -25.08
N GLU A 327 -26.06 -31.73 -24.34
CA GLU A 327 -25.94 -33.19 -24.19
C GLU A 327 -27.11 -33.80 -23.40
N LEU A 328 -27.55 -33.18 -22.30
CA LEU A 328 -28.74 -33.63 -21.57
C LEU A 328 -30.01 -33.59 -22.44
N SER A 329 -30.16 -32.55 -23.27
CA SER A 329 -31.27 -32.46 -24.23
C SER A 329 -31.21 -33.59 -25.26
N ARG A 330 -30.01 -33.97 -25.69
CA ARG A 330 -29.79 -35.11 -26.58
C ARG A 330 -30.16 -36.44 -25.91
N TYR A 331 -29.70 -36.68 -24.68
CA TYR A 331 -30.06 -37.88 -23.91
C TYR A 331 -31.57 -38.00 -23.67
N ILE A 332 -32.27 -36.88 -23.40
CA ILE A 332 -33.73 -36.88 -23.23
C ILE A 332 -34.43 -37.23 -24.54
N ASN A 333 -33.97 -36.67 -25.66
CA ASN A 333 -34.55 -36.96 -26.97
C ASN A 333 -34.28 -38.42 -27.41
N ASP A 334 -33.08 -38.94 -27.20
CA ASP A 334 -32.71 -40.33 -27.50
C ASP A 334 -33.44 -41.34 -26.59
N SER A 335 -33.65 -40.99 -25.30
CA SER A 335 -34.45 -41.79 -24.36
C SER A 335 -35.94 -41.80 -24.74
N SER A 336 -36.46 -40.69 -25.27
CA SER A 336 -37.84 -40.60 -25.77
C SER A 336 -38.06 -41.37 -27.08
N ALA A 337 -37.01 -41.51 -27.91
CA ALA A 337 -37.02 -42.32 -29.12
C ALA A 337 -36.93 -43.82 -28.80
N SER A 338 -36.04 -44.21 -27.87
CA SER A 338 -35.91 -45.59 -27.36
C SER A 338 -37.19 -46.09 -26.67
N SER A 339 -37.89 -45.22 -25.94
CA SER A 339 -39.18 -45.56 -25.33
C SER A 339 -40.33 -45.74 -26.34
N LYS A 340 -40.21 -45.18 -27.55
CA LYS A 340 -41.17 -45.42 -28.66
C LYS A 340 -40.85 -46.69 -29.44
N GLU A 341 -39.59 -47.12 -29.49
CA GLU A 341 -39.18 -48.41 -30.06
C GLU A 341 -39.54 -49.59 -29.14
N SER A 342 -39.45 -49.46 -27.82
CA SER A 342 -39.86 -50.54 -26.90
C SER A 342 -41.36 -50.82 -26.92
N LEU A 343 -42.20 -49.77 -27.05
CA LEU A 343 -43.66 -49.91 -27.18
C LEU A 343 -44.09 -50.49 -28.54
N THR A 344 -43.28 -50.37 -29.60
CA THR A 344 -43.57 -50.95 -30.92
C THR A 344 -42.97 -52.36 -31.08
N ALA A 345 -41.92 -52.71 -30.32
CA ALA A 345 -41.34 -54.05 -30.26
C ALA A 345 -42.16 -55.06 -29.44
N GLU A 346 -42.87 -54.64 -28.38
CA GLU A 346 -43.77 -55.54 -27.62
C GLU A 346 -45.07 -55.86 -28.38
N VAL A 347 -45.57 -54.94 -29.22
CA VAL A 347 -46.74 -55.22 -30.09
C VAL A 347 -46.37 -56.16 -31.24
N SER A 348 -45.12 -56.13 -31.71
CA SER A 348 -44.66 -57.00 -32.81
C SER A 348 -44.25 -58.41 -32.36
N SER A 349 -43.90 -58.61 -31.08
CA SER A 349 -43.51 -59.92 -30.54
C SER A 349 -44.68 -60.75 -29.96
N SER A 350 -45.84 -60.13 -29.71
CA SER A 350 -47.07 -60.86 -29.30
C SER A 350 -47.86 -61.44 -30.49
N SER A 351 -47.65 -60.95 -31.72
CA SER A 351 -48.37 -61.40 -32.93
C SER A 351 -47.74 -62.61 -33.65
N LEU A 352 -46.54 -63.06 -33.23
CA LEU A 352 -45.77 -64.12 -33.90
C LEU A 352 -45.78 -65.49 -33.18
N LYS A 353 -46.51 -65.63 -32.06
CA LYS A 353 -46.64 -66.91 -31.32
C LYS A 353 -47.93 -67.69 -31.58
N THR A 354 -48.79 -67.25 -32.49
CA THR A 354 -50.09 -67.90 -32.79
C THR A 354 -50.18 -68.60 -34.16
N ALA A 355 -49.10 -68.64 -34.95
CA ALA A 355 -49.16 -69.11 -36.34
C ALA A 355 -48.42 -70.43 -36.65
N THR A 356 -47.94 -71.18 -35.65
CA THR A 356 -47.19 -72.43 -35.87
C THR A 356 -47.66 -73.60 -35.00
N LEU A 357 -48.98 -73.85 -34.98
CA LEU A 357 -49.51 -75.07 -34.36
C LEU A 357 -50.92 -75.46 -34.90
N VAL A 358 -51.08 -75.55 -36.23
CA VAL A 358 -52.18 -76.35 -36.83
C VAL A 358 -51.70 -76.93 -38.16
N HIS A 359 -51.03 -78.09 -38.12
CA HIS A 359 -51.03 -79.14 -39.16
C HIS A 359 -50.33 -80.39 -38.58
N SER A 360 -51.06 -81.16 -37.78
CA SER A 360 -50.83 -82.57 -37.48
C SER A 360 -52.00 -83.09 -36.63
N ALA A 361 -53.09 -83.43 -37.30
CA ALA A 361 -54.07 -84.45 -36.93
C ALA A 361 -54.97 -84.69 -38.15
#